data_AF-A0AAN3BPU5-F1
#
_entry.id   AF-A0AAN3BPU5-F1
#
_cell.length_a   1.000
_cell.length_b   1.000
_cell.length_c   1.000
_cell.angle_alpha   90.00
_cell.angle_beta   90.00
_cell.angle_gamma   90.00
#
_symmetry.space_group_name_H-M   'P 1'
#
loop_
_entity.id
_entity.type
_entity.pdbx_description
1 polymer ?
#
loop_
_entity_poly.entity_id
_entity_poly.type
_entity_poly.pdbx_seq_one_letter_code
_entity_poly.pdbx_strand_id
1 'polypeptide(L)'
;MEKLIQTIVLYGIFAVGFLYLLYFTLQKLENILTSFFYEISQDKSLEKESLLRRLKRQKVATNQEEQKNRQLAIEAEQKETIFLEEIDQLVARNRQYEQELQLWKNETPTQIVEVPSVETTPHAPFKSLSSCVNEIVQKVFITSEEEEAQLFTEAIREFDALVRVEKIRLALPYKVLLRLFEMHKPEELHAFTKSFEAFNERASKLSVKQIYQSSYLSPEQKLKVMREDGTLDGLNHQFVEFLFYMLTHFSYRQTRGLYRNYIEVYNVHFYTGLICVNVANEESASHFDKLWRPTHTSYKIEYQVQKELIGGVIINYGTKSIDMSYQELIKRTTEKMESEVRL
;
A
#
# COMPACT_ATOMS: atom_id res chain seq x y z
N MET A 1 -81.55 91.94 54.85
CA MET A 1 -80.96 91.93 53.49
C MET A 1 -79.47 91.63 53.50
N GLU A 2 -78.66 92.19 54.40
CA GLU A 2 -77.20 91.92 54.49
C GLU A 2 -76.81 90.44 54.58
N LYS A 3 -77.47 89.66 55.44
CA LYS A 3 -77.14 88.23 55.60
C LYS A 3 -77.32 87.41 54.32
N LEU A 4 -78.24 87.80 53.44
CA LEU A 4 -78.54 87.07 52.22
C LEU A 4 -77.48 87.33 51.12
N ILE A 5 -76.98 88.57 51.06
CA ILE A 5 -75.90 88.97 50.15
C ILE A 5 -74.58 88.29 50.55
N GLN A 6 -74.28 88.23 51.86
CA GLN A 6 -73.08 87.55 52.35
C GLN A 6 -73.07 86.05 52.00
N THR A 7 -74.22 85.37 52.12
CA THR A 7 -74.33 83.95 51.77
C THR A 7 -74.16 83.71 50.26
N ILE A 8 -74.70 84.57 49.40
CA ILE A 8 -74.51 84.47 47.93
C ILE A 8 -73.04 84.65 47.55
N VAL A 9 -72.36 85.63 48.15
CA VAL A 9 -70.93 85.87 47.89
C VAL A 9 -70.07 84.69 48.37
N LEU A 10 -70.38 84.12 49.53
CA LEU A 10 -69.66 82.97 50.07
C LEU A 10 -69.80 81.73 49.17
N TYR A 11 -71.03 81.41 48.71
CA TYR A 11 -71.25 80.31 47.78
C TYR A 11 -70.62 80.56 46.41
N GLY A 12 -70.59 81.82 45.95
CA GLY A 12 -69.91 82.21 44.72
C GLY A 12 -68.40 81.93 44.78
N ILE A 13 -67.73 82.37 45.85
CA ILE A 13 -66.30 82.12 46.05
C ILE A 13 -66.01 80.61 46.14
N PHE A 14 -66.85 79.87 46.88
CA PHE A 14 -66.66 78.43 47.02
C PHE A 14 -66.86 77.67 45.70
N ALA A 15 -67.86 78.04 44.90
CA ALA A 15 -68.12 77.43 43.60
C ALA A 15 -66.98 77.71 42.60
N VAL A 16 -66.48 78.95 42.56
CA VAL A 16 -65.34 79.33 41.71
C VAL A 16 -64.07 78.61 42.15
N GLY A 17 -63.80 78.54 43.46
CA GLY A 17 -62.67 77.82 44.01
C GLY A 17 -62.73 76.32 43.69
N PHE A 18 -63.92 75.71 43.82
CA PHE A 18 -64.13 74.31 43.48
C PHE A 18 -63.93 74.04 41.99
N LEU A 19 -64.45 74.90 41.10
CA LEU A 19 -64.22 74.79 39.66
C LEU A 19 -62.74 74.87 39.29
N TYR A 20 -61.98 75.75 39.94
CA TYR A 20 -60.55 75.90 39.69
C TYR A 20 -59.77 74.65 40.14
N LEU A 21 -60.15 74.07 41.27
CA LEU A 21 -59.56 72.84 41.79
C LEU A 21 -59.86 71.65 40.87
N LEU A 22 -61.10 71.56 40.38
CA LEU A 22 -61.54 70.52 39.45
C LEU A 22 -60.79 70.62 38.12
N TYR A 23 -60.65 71.83 37.57
CA TYR A 23 -59.86 72.09 36.37
C TYR A 23 -58.39 71.67 36.55
N PHE A 24 -57.76 72.03 37.67
CA PHE A 24 -56.38 71.64 37.96
C PHE A 24 -56.21 70.12 38.08
N THR A 25 -57.17 69.42 38.69
CA THR A 25 -57.11 67.96 38.80
C THR A 25 -57.26 67.26 37.45
N LEU A 26 -58.15 67.74 36.58
CA LEU A 26 -58.31 67.21 35.22
C LEU A 26 -57.04 67.40 34.39
N GLN A 27 -56.42 68.57 34.46
CA GLN A 27 -55.21 68.87 33.72
C GLN A 27 -54.02 67.99 34.17
N LYS A 28 -53.89 67.71 35.48
CA LYS A 28 -52.88 66.75 35.96
C LYS A 28 -53.14 65.33 35.46
N LEU A 29 -54.40 64.91 35.42
CA LEU A 29 -54.77 63.56 35.01
C LEU A 29 -54.54 63.35 33.51
N GLU A 30 -54.80 64.36 32.68
CA GLU A 30 -54.50 64.38 31.25
C GLU A 30 -53.00 64.26 30.98
N ASN A 31 -52.16 65.01 31.71
CA ASN A 31 -50.70 64.94 31.58
C ASN A 31 -50.13 63.56 31.95
N ILE A 32 -50.67 62.92 33.00
CA ILE A 32 -50.23 61.58 33.39
C ILE A 32 -50.65 60.54 32.34
N LEU A 33 -51.86 60.64 31.81
CA LEU A 33 -52.33 59.71 30.78
C LEU A 33 -51.50 59.86 29.49
N THR A 34 -51.25 61.10 29.04
CA THR A 34 -50.46 61.34 27.83
C THR A 34 -49.02 60.86 27.97
N SER A 35 -48.37 61.04 29.12
CA SER A 35 -47.02 60.51 29.35
C SER A 35 -46.98 58.97 29.34
N PHE A 36 -47.94 58.32 30.00
CA PHE A 36 -48.04 56.84 30.01
C PHE A 36 -48.26 56.25 28.62
N PHE A 37 -49.14 56.86 27.80
CA PHE A 37 -49.37 56.37 26.44
C PHE A 37 -48.18 56.63 25.51
N TYR A 38 -47.43 57.71 25.72
CA TYR A 38 -46.25 58.02 24.93
C TYR A 38 -45.13 56.99 25.15
N GLU A 39 -44.80 56.67 26.41
CA GLU A 39 -43.77 55.68 26.78
C GLU A 39 -44.11 54.28 26.24
N ILE A 40 -45.36 53.83 26.43
CA ILE A 40 -45.79 52.50 25.95
C ILE A 40 -45.72 52.39 24.40
N SER A 41 -45.95 53.50 23.68
CA SER A 41 -45.88 53.49 22.22
C SER A 41 -44.45 53.42 21.68
N GLN A 42 -43.49 54.08 22.34
CA GLN A 42 -42.09 54.09 21.93
C GLN A 42 -41.39 52.76 22.21
N ASP A 43 -41.63 52.14 23.38
CA ASP A 43 -41.00 50.87 23.74
C ASP A 43 -41.39 49.75 22.77
N LYS A 44 -42.67 49.67 22.38
CA LYS A 44 -43.15 48.66 21.42
C LYS A 44 -42.62 48.89 20.01
N SER A 45 -42.34 50.14 19.60
CA SER A 45 -41.81 50.41 18.26
C SER A 45 -40.32 50.06 18.16
N LEU A 46 -39.53 50.40 19.19
CA LEU A 46 -38.10 50.11 19.27
C LEU A 46 -37.82 48.61 19.33
N GLU A 47 -38.61 47.88 20.12
CA GLU A 47 -38.47 46.43 20.23
C GLU A 47 -38.77 45.74 18.89
N LYS A 48 -39.85 46.13 18.20
CA LYS A 48 -40.22 45.62 16.88
C LYS A 48 -39.16 45.90 15.82
N GLU A 49 -38.57 47.10 15.82
CA GLU A 49 -37.50 47.45 14.88
C GLU A 49 -36.22 46.64 15.13
N SER A 50 -35.86 46.43 16.40
CA SER A 50 -34.71 45.61 16.79
C SER A 50 -34.86 44.14 16.36
N LEU A 51 -36.05 43.56 16.50
CA LEU A 51 -36.39 42.20 16.08
C LEU A 51 -36.35 42.06 14.55
N LEU A 52 -36.88 43.04 13.81
CA LEU A 52 -36.80 43.07 12.35
C LEU A 52 -35.36 43.14 11.85
N ARG A 53 -34.48 43.92 12.52
CA ARG A 53 -33.05 43.98 12.19
C ARG A 53 -32.34 42.65 12.45
N ARG A 54 -32.66 41.97 13.57
CA ARG A 54 -32.11 40.64 13.88
C ARG A 54 -32.57 39.58 12.87
N LEU A 55 -33.85 39.54 12.53
CA LEU A 55 -34.39 38.63 11.52
C LEU A 55 -33.76 38.85 10.13
N LYS A 56 -33.56 40.11 9.72
CA LYS A 56 -32.86 40.42 8.46
C LYS A 56 -31.43 39.88 8.44
N ARG A 57 -30.67 40.06 9.53
CA ARG A 57 -29.29 39.53 9.63
C ARG A 57 -29.25 38.01 9.60
N GLN A 58 -30.17 37.36 10.32
CA GLN A 58 -30.27 35.90 10.35
C GLN A 58 -30.61 35.35 8.95
N LYS A 59 -31.54 35.99 8.22
CA LYS A 59 -31.91 35.60 6.85
C LYS A 59 -30.75 35.73 5.86
N VAL A 60 -29.90 36.75 6.00
CA VAL A 60 -28.70 36.92 5.17
C VAL A 60 -27.67 35.83 5.47
N ALA A 61 -27.43 35.52 6.75
CA ALA A 61 -26.52 34.46 7.17
C ALA A 61 -26.96 33.08 6.65
N THR A 62 -28.25 32.74 6.78
CA THR A 62 -28.79 31.47 6.25
C THR A 62 -28.69 31.39 4.74
N ASN A 63 -28.94 32.49 4.01
CA ASN A 63 -28.79 32.51 2.56
C ASN A 63 -27.33 32.32 2.10
N GLN A 64 -26.36 32.91 2.82
CA GLN A 64 -24.93 32.72 2.53
C GLN A 64 -24.48 31.28 2.80
N GLU A 65 -24.97 30.68 3.87
CA GLU A 65 -24.67 29.29 4.21
C GLU A 65 -25.31 28.31 3.21
N GLU A 66 -26.55 28.56 2.78
CA GLU A 66 -27.17 27.81 1.68
C GLU A 66 -26.41 27.95 0.36
N GLN A 67 -25.94 29.15 0.01
CA GLN A 67 -25.13 29.36 -1.20
C GLN A 67 -23.79 28.62 -1.12
N LYS A 68 -23.13 28.65 0.03
CA LYS A 68 -21.88 27.91 0.26
C LYS A 68 -22.09 26.40 0.18
N ASN A 69 -23.17 25.88 0.77
CA ASN A 69 -23.51 24.46 0.70
C ASN A 69 -23.85 24.02 -0.73
N ARG A 70 -24.52 24.87 -1.52
CA ARG A 70 -24.75 24.59 -2.94
C ARG A 70 -23.46 24.57 -3.76
N GLN A 71 -22.52 25.48 -3.48
CA GLN A 71 -21.20 25.46 -4.13
C GLN A 71 -20.39 24.21 -3.77
N LEU A 72 -20.38 23.81 -2.50
CA LEU A 72 -19.72 22.58 -2.05
C LEU A 72 -20.34 21.33 -2.69
N ALA A 73 -21.67 21.29 -2.88
CA ALA A 73 -22.34 20.19 -3.57
C ALA A 73 -21.93 20.10 -5.05
N ILE A 74 -21.84 21.24 -5.75
CA ILE A 74 -21.38 21.29 -7.14
C ILE A 74 -19.92 20.87 -7.28
N GLU A 75 -19.04 21.33 -6.37
CA GLU A 75 -17.63 20.89 -6.35
C GLU A 75 -17.49 19.39 -6.06
N ALA A 76 -18.33 18.84 -5.18
CA ALA A 76 -18.34 17.41 -4.89
C ALA A 76 -18.80 16.59 -6.10
N GLU A 77 -19.85 17.05 -6.79
CA GLU A 77 -20.35 16.42 -8.03
C GLU A 77 -19.29 16.44 -9.13
N GLN A 78 -18.59 17.57 -9.32
CA GLN A 78 -17.49 17.68 -10.29
C GLN A 78 -16.29 16.77 -9.95
N LYS A 79 -15.95 16.63 -8.67
CA LYS A 79 -14.90 15.69 -8.23
C LYS A 79 -15.32 14.25 -8.45
N GLU A 80 -16.59 13.94 -8.25
CA GLU A 80 -17.15 12.62 -8.51
C GLU A 80 -17.12 12.28 -10.01
N THR A 81 -17.48 13.21 -10.89
CA THR A 81 -17.39 12.99 -12.34
C THR A 81 -15.96 12.74 -12.80
N ILE A 82 -14.99 13.53 -12.33
CA ILE A 82 -13.56 13.35 -12.67
C ILE A 82 -13.06 11.99 -12.16
N PHE A 83 -13.45 11.60 -10.95
CA PHE A 83 -13.06 10.32 -10.37
C PHE A 83 -13.66 9.13 -11.14
N LEU A 84 -14.92 9.23 -11.58
CA LEU A 84 -15.55 8.21 -12.41
C LEU A 84 -14.87 8.08 -13.78
N GLU A 85 -14.48 9.20 -14.40
CA GLU A 85 -13.70 9.19 -15.65
C GLU A 85 -12.32 8.52 -15.48
N GLU A 86 -11.60 8.80 -14.38
CA GLU A 86 -10.34 8.13 -14.05
C GLU A 86 -10.54 6.61 -13.86
N ILE A 87 -11.62 6.20 -13.20
CA ILE A 87 -11.99 4.79 -13.04
C ILE A 87 -12.26 4.14 -14.39
N ASP A 88 -13.05 4.77 -15.25
CA ASP A 88 -13.37 4.21 -16.57
C ASP A 88 -12.10 4.02 -17.42
N GLN A 89 -11.15 4.95 -17.34
CA GLN A 89 -9.84 4.80 -17.97
C GLN A 89 -9.02 3.63 -17.40
N LEU A 90 -9.08 3.41 -16.09
CA LEU A 90 -8.41 2.29 -15.42
C LEU A 90 -9.05 0.94 -15.77
N VAL A 91 -10.38 0.87 -15.81
CA VAL A 91 -11.11 -0.33 -16.24
C VAL A 91 -10.80 -0.66 -17.70
N ALA A 92 -10.74 0.36 -18.57
CA ALA A 92 -10.35 0.18 -19.96
C ALA A 92 -8.92 -0.39 -20.10
N ARG A 93 -7.96 0.15 -19.35
CA ARG A 93 -6.58 -0.39 -19.30
C ARG A 93 -6.53 -1.82 -18.78
N ASN A 94 -7.30 -2.13 -17.74
CA ASN A 94 -7.34 -3.48 -17.18
C ASN A 94 -7.96 -4.49 -18.15
N ARG A 95 -8.99 -4.10 -18.93
CA ARG A 95 -9.54 -4.93 -20.00
C ARG A 95 -8.54 -5.20 -21.13
N GLN A 96 -7.75 -4.19 -21.53
CA GLN A 96 -6.66 -4.38 -22.50
C GLN A 96 -5.62 -5.38 -21.96
N TYR A 97 -5.27 -5.25 -20.68
CA TYR A 97 -4.36 -6.17 -20.02
C TYR A 97 -4.90 -7.62 -19.97
N GLU A 98 -6.20 -7.81 -19.71
CA GLU A 98 -6.83 -9.13 -19.76
C GLU A 98 -6.80 -9.74 -21.18
N GLN A 99 -6.94 -8.92 -22.22
CA GLN A 99 -6.83 -9.36 -23.61
C GLN A 99 -5.39 -9.79 -23.94
N GLU A 100 -4.39 -9.03 -23.53
CA GLU A 100 -2.97 -9.40 -23.67
C GLU A 100 -2.65 -10.72 -22.93
N LEU A 101 -3.22 -10.91 -21.74
CA LEU A 101 -3.08 -12.14 -20.97
C LEU A 101 -3.68 -13.37 -21.67
N GLN A 102 -4.77 -13.20 -22.41
CA GLN A 102 -5.36 -14.30 -23.18
C GLN A 102 -4.53 -14.62 -24.42
N LEU A 103 -3.92 -13.63 -25.06
CA LEU A 103 -3.01 -13.84 -26.20
C LEU A 103 -1.75 -14.60 -25.77
N TRP A 104 -1.12 -14.22 -24.65
CA TRP A 104 0.07 -14.89 -24.10
C TRP A 104 -0.17 -16.34 -23.67
N LYS A 105 -1.38 -16.70 -23.22
CA LYS A 105 -1.72 -18.09 -22.88
C LYS A 105 -1.84 -19.00 -24.11
N ASN A 106 -2.04 -18.42 -25.29
CA ASN A 106 -2.21 -19.14 -26.55
C ASN A 106 -0.91 -19.22 -27.36
N GLU A 107 0.17 -18.58 -26.91
CA GLU A 107 1.51 -18.80 -27.46
C GLU A 107 2.05 -20.13 -26.93
N THR A 108 2.12 -21.13 -27.81
CA THR A 108 2.73 -22.43 -27.52
C THR A 108 4.21 -22.27 -27.18
N PRO A 109 4.76 -23.06 -26.24
CA PRO A 109 6.18 -22.99 -25.89
C PRO A 109 7.01 -23.35 -27.12
N THR A 110 7.82 -22.40 -27.56
CA THR A 110 8.76 -22.57 -28.66
C THR A 110 9.91 -23.47 -28.19
N GLN A 111 10.06 -24.61 -28.88
CA GLN A 111 11.19 -25.55 -28.87
C GLN A 111 11.68 -26.10 -27.51
N ILE A 112 11.30 -27.35 -27.26
CA ILE A 112 12.08 -28.27 -26.43
C ILE A 112 13.39 -28.54 -27.19
N VAL A 113 14.52 -28.11 -26.63
CA VAL A 113 15.85 -28.49 -27.13
C VAL A 113 16.03 -29.99 -26.87
N GLU A 114 16.09 -30.79 -27.93
CA GLU A 114 16.47 -32.20 -27.84
C GLU A 114 17.89 -32.31 -27.31
N VAL A 115 18.04 -33.04 -26.19
CA VAL A 115 19.33 -33.41 -25.63
C VAL A 115 19.97 -34.42 -26.59
N PRO A 116 21.21 -34.22 -27.06
CA PRO A 116 21.86 -35.19 -27.95
C PRO A 116 22.07 -36.51 -27.21
N SER A 117 21.54 -37.60 -27.76
CA SER A 117 21.83 -38.95 -27.31
C SER A 117 23.29 -39.27 -27.62
N VAL A 118 24.12 -39.40 -26.58
CA VAL A 118 25.49 -39.89 -26.73
C VAL A 118 25.44 -41.41 -26.88
N GLU A 119 25.82 -41.89 -28.06
CA GLU A 119 26.04 -43.32 -28.31
C GLU A 119 27.17 -43.81 -27.38
N THR A 120 26.83 -44.77 -26.51
CA THR A 120 27.75 -45.47 -25.63
C THR A 120 28.76 -46.27 -26.45
N THR A 121 30.05 -45.94 -26.32
CA THR A 121 31.16 -46.72 -26.87
C THR A 121 31.37 -48.03 -26.09
N PRO A 122 31.90 -49.09 -26.74
CA PRO A 122 31.94 -50.42 -26.15
C PRO A 122 33.07 -50.58 -25.11
N HIS A 123 32.71 -51.29 -24.03
CA HIS A 123 33.51 -51.79 -22.92
C HIS A 123 35.04 -51.67 -23.02
N ALA A 124 35.59 -50.72 -22.26
CA ALA A 124 36.97 -50.78 -21.78
C ALA A 124 37.09 -51.78 -20.60
N PRO A 125 38.22 -52.48 -20.45
CA PRO A 125 38.40 -53.53 -19.44
C PRO A 125 38.28 -52.96 -18.02
N PHE A 126 37.61 -53.73 -17.16
CA PHE A 126 37.34 -53.45 -15.75
C PHE A 126 38.62 -53.08 -14.98
N LYS A 127 38.86 -51.77 -14.80
CA LYS A 127 39.76 -51.28 -13.74
C LYS A 127 38.97 -51.30 -12.42
N SER A 128 39.59 -51.71 -11.33
CA SER A 128 38.92 -51.72 -10.02
C SER A 128 38.52 -50.27 -9.63
N LEU A 129 37.36 -50.10 -8.99
CA LEU A 129 36.84 -48.79 -8.56
C LEU A 129 37.89 -47.97 -7.78
N SER A 130 38.72 -48.63 -6.97
CA SER A 130 39.83 -48.00 -6.23
C SER A 130 40.93 -47.40 -7.13
N SER A 131 41.20 -48.01 -8.29
CA SER A 131 42.13 -47.47 -9.29
C SER A 131 41.53 -46.28 -10.03
N CYS A 132 40.21 -46.24 -10.22
CA CYS A 132 39.53 -45.15 -10.89
C CYS A 132 39.45 -43.91 -9.98
N VAL A 133 39.17 -44.08 -8.69
CA VAL A 133 39.21 -42.98 -7.70
C VAL A 133 40.61 -42.36 -7.63
N ASN A 134 41.67 -43.17 -7.60
CA ASN A 134 43.04 -42.64 -7.59
C ASN A 134 43.44 -41.95 -8.90
N GLU A 135 43.01 -42.44 -10.07
CA GLU A 135 43.22 -41.73 -11.36
C GLU A 135 42.43 -40.42 -11.44
N ILE A 136 41.20 -40.38 -10.92
CA ILE A 136 40.37 -39.16 -10.89
C ILE A 136 40.96 -38.15 -9.91
N VAL A 137 41.36 -38.57 -8.70
CA VAL A 137 42.05 -37.71 -7.73
C VAL A 137 43.35 -37.17 -8.33
N GLN A 138 44.16 -37.99 -9.00
CA GLN A 138 45.37 -37.53 -9.67
C GLN A 138 45.11 -36.57 -10.85
N LYS A 139 44.03 -36.74 -11.61
CA LYS A 139 43.62 -35.78 -12.64
C LYS A 139 43.12 -34.46 -12.04
N VAL A 140 42.39 -34.52 -10.92
CA VAL A 140 41.92 -33.35 -10.17
C VAL A 140 43.06 -32.54 -9.54
N PHE A 141 44.21 -33.16 -9.23
CA PHE A 141 45.40 -32.46 -8.76
C PHE A 141 46.16 -31.71 -9.87
N ILE A 142 45.78 -31.88 -11.16
CA ILE A 142 46.42 -31.24 -12.34
C ILE A 142 45.42 -30.32 -13.06
N THR A 143 44.42 -29.79 -12.36
CA THR A 143 43.44 -28.89 -12.98
C THR A 143 44.07 -27.53 -13.27
N SER A 144 43.86 -27.05 -14.51
CA SER A 144 44.21 -25.69 -14.90
C SER A 144 43.24 -24.70 -14.26
N GLU A 145 43.64 -23.42 -14.13
CA GLU A 145 42.73 -22.34 -13.69
C GLU A 145 41.42 -22.27 -14.51
N GLU A 146 41.43 -22.74 -15.77
CA GLU A 146 40.27 -22.77 -16.66
C GLU A 146 39.22 -23.81 -16.22
N GLU A 147 39.62 -24.96 -15.71
CA GLU A 147 38.69 -25.99 -15.22
C GLU A 147 38.02 -25.56 -13.91
N GLU A 148 38.75 -24.85 -13.04
CA GLU A 148 38.19 -24.29 -11.80
C GLU A 148 37.19 -23.15 -12.09
N ALA A 149 37.47 -22.32 -13.09
CA ALA A 149 36.54 -21.27 -13.54
C ALA A 149 35.19 -21.83 -14.02
N GLN A 150 35.21 -22.99 -14.69
CA GLN A 150 34.00 -23.67 -15.15
C GLN A 150 33.15 -24.15 -13.97
N LEU A 151 33.78 -24.73 -12.94
CA LEU A 151 33.09 -25.14 -11.72
C LEU A 151 32.45 -23.96 -10.98
N PHE A 152 33.14 -22.83 -10.90
CA PHE A 152 32.57 -21.62 -10.31
C PHE A 152 31.37 -21.11 -11.11
N THR A 153 31.48 -21.09 -12.43
CA THR A 153 30.38 -20.67 -13.31
C THR A 153 29.16 -21.60 -13.17
N GLU A 154 29.39 -22.91 -13.08
CA GLU A 154 28.32 -23.89 -12.88
C GLU A 154 27.67 -23.75 -11.49
N ALA A 155 28.46 -23.53 -10.44
CA ALA A 155 27.93 -23.27 -9.10
C ALA A 155 27.06 -22.00 -9.05
N ILE A 156 27.47 -20.92 -9.73
CA ILE A 156 26.69 -19.69 -9.86
C ILE A 156 25.38 -19.96 -10.62
N ARG A 157 25.44 -20.73 -11.71
CA ARG A 157 24.24 -21.09 -12.48
C ARG A 157 23.26 -21.94 -11.64
N GLU A 158 23.76 -22.90 -10.87
CA GLU A 158 22.92 -23.68 -9.96
C GLU A 158 22.30 -22.81 -8.85
N PHE A 159 23.06 -21.81 -8.37
CA PHE A 159 22.55 -20.82 -7.43
C PHE A 159 21.39 -20.02 -8.02
N ASP A 160 21.55 -19.50 -9.23
CA ASP A 160 20.49 -18.76 -9.93
C ASP A 160 19.25 -19.61 -10.15
N ALA A 161 19.43 -20.87 -10.56
CA ALA A 161 18.34 -21.81 -10.74
C ALA A 161 17.60 -22.08 -9.42
N LEU A 162 18.33 -22.29 -8.32
CA LEU A 162 17.77 -22.52 -7.00
C LEU A 162 16.97 -21.31 -6.51
N VAL A 163 17.53 -20.10 -6.62
CA VAL A 163 16.86 -18.85 -6.25
C VAL A 163 15.60 -18.65 -7.09
N ARG A 164 15.67 -18.91 -8.40
CA ARG A 164 14.51 -18.83 -9.31
C ARG A 164 13.41 -19.81 -8.91
N VAL A 165 13.76 -21.07 -8.65
CA VAL A 165 12.79 -22.10 -8.23
C VAL A 165 12.14 -21.72 -6.90
N GLU A 166 12.90 -21.18 -5.96
CA GLU A 166 12.39 -20.72 -4.68
C GLU A 166 11.44 -19.53 -4.84
N LYS A 167 11.81 -18.53 -5.63
CA LYS A 167 10.94 -17.40 -5.99
C LYS A 167 9.62 -17.88 -6.59
N ILE A 168 9.67 -18.82 -7.54
CA ILE A 168 8.48 -19.42 -8.14
C ILE A 168 7.64 -20.15 -7.09
N ARG A 169 8.26 -21.00 -6.27
CA ARG A 169 7.56 -21.79 -5.25
C ARG A 169 6.81 -20.90 -4.25
N LEU A 170 7.44 -19.83 -3.79
CA LEU A 170 6.83 -18.88 -2.85
C LEU A 170 5.69 -18.07 -3.49
N ALA A 171 5.82 -17.77 -4.79
CA ALA A 171 4.82 -17.06 -5.55
C ALA A 171 3.68 -17.93 -6.10
N LEU A 172 3.81 -19.27 -6.14
CA LEU A 172 2.82 -20.20 -6.70
C LEU A 172 1.37 -19.95 -6.22
N PRO A 173 1.11 -19.66 -4.93
CA PRO A 173 -0.25 -19.38 -4.45
C PRO A 173 -0.87 -18.11 -5.08
N TYR A 174 -0.03 -17.18 -5.55
CA TYR A 174 -0.44 -15.90 -6.12
C TYR A 174 0.42 -15.55 -7.33
N LYS A 175 0.09 -16.10 -8.50
CA LYS A 175 0.86 -15.90 -9.76
C LYS A 175 1.13 -14.43 -10.10
N VAL A 176 0.25 -13.52 -9.69
CA VAL A 176 0.41 -12.06 -9.87
C VAL A 176 1.70 -11.52 -9.25
N LEU A 177 2.22 -12.18 -8.20
CA LEU A 177 3.50 -11.81 -7.58
C LEU A 177 4.66 -11.95 -8.55
N LEU A 178 4.74 -13.03 -9.34
CA LEU A 178 5.82 -13.20 -10.31
C LEU A 178 5.82 -12.05 -11.31
N ARG A 179 4.63 -11.69 -11.80
CA ARG A 179 4.47 -10.63 -12.79
C ARG A 179 4.82 -9.26 -12.23
N LEU A 180 4.46 -8.96 -10.98
CA LEU A 180 4.87 -7.73 -10.30
C LEU A 180 6.39 -7.55 -10.33
N PHE A 181 7.14 -8.61 -10.03
CA PHE A 181 8.60 -8.59 -10.01
C PHE A 181 9.26 -8.64 -11.40
N GLU A 182 8.53 -9.02 -12.45
CA GLU A 182 9.02 -8.96 -13.84
C GLU A 182 8.82 -7.58 -14.46
N MET A 183 7.72 -6.89 -14.11
CA MET A 183 7.34 -5.62 -14.73
C MET A 183 8.05 -4.41 -14.13
N HIS A 184 8.42 -4.48 -12.85
CA HIS A 184 8.95 -3.33 -12.11
C HIS A 184 10.46 -3.39 -11.95
N LYS A 185 11.10 -2.22 -12.00
CA LYS A 185 12.52 -2.09 -11.69
C LYS A 185 12.77 -2.25 -10.18
N PRO A 186 14.01 -2.56 -9.76
CA PRO A 186 14.38 -2.66 -8.34
C PRO A 186 13.91 -1.50 -7.46
N GLU A 187 14.11 -0.27 -7.91
CA GLU A 187 13.74 0.96 -7.18
C GLU A 187 12.22 1.08 -6.98
N GLU A 188 11.45 0.73 -8.01
CA GLU A 188 9.99 0.72 -7.99
C GLU A 188 9.48 -0.36 -7.04
N LEU A 189 10.08 -1.55 -7.05
CA LEU A 189 9.77 -2.63 -6.12
C LEU A 189 10.05 -2.24 -4.67
N HIS A 190 11.12 -1.47 -4.39
CA HIS A 190 11.38 -0.96 -3.04
C HIS A 190 10.31 0.04 -2.59
N ALA A 191 9.88 0.97 -3.45
CA ALA A 191 8.81 1.92 -3.13
C ALA A 191 7.45 1.23 -2.96
N PHE A 192 7.17 0.24 -3.82
CA PHE A 192 6.00 -0.61 -3.74
C PHE A 192 5.98 -1.40 -2.42
N THR A 193 7.10 -2.02 -2.05
CA THR A 193 7.23 -2.80 -0.81
C THR A 193 6.91 -1.95 0.41
N LYS A 194 7.50 -0.76 0.54
CA LYS A 194 7.20 0.17 1.64
C LYS A 194 5.72 0.53 1.71
N SER A 195 5.08 0.72 0.55
CA SER A 195 3.64 1.01 0.48
C SER A 195 2.80 -0.19 0.89
N PHE A 196 3.20 -1.39 0.48
CA PHE A 196 2.50 -2.62 0.85
C PHE A 196 2.65 -2.93 2.35
N GLU A 197 3.83 -2.74 2.92
CA GLU A 197 4.07 -2.85 4.37
C GLU A 197 3.19 -1.86 5.13
N ALA A 198 3.24 -0.57 4.78
CA ALA A 198 2.43 0.46 5.43
C ALA A 198 0.92 0.19 5.30
N PHE A 199 0.46 -0.23 4.12
CA PHE A 199 -0.94 -0.61 3.94
C PHE A 199 -1.30 -1.85 4.77
N ASN A 200 -0.45 -2.87 4.80
CA ASN A 200 -0.70 -4.08 5.56
C ASN A 200 -0.76 -3.80 7.07
N GLU A 201 0.05 -2.88 7.59
CA GLU A 201 -0.08 -2.38 8.96
C GLU A 201 -1.43 -1.70 9.18
N ARG A 202 -1.81 -0.75 8.30
CA ARG A 202 -3.10 -0.03 8.37
C ARG A 202 -4.30 -0.97 8.24
N ALA A 203 -4.21 -1.98 7.38
CA ALA A 203 -5.26 -2.96 7.11
C ALA A 203 -5.56 -3.86 8.32
N SER A 204 -4.65 -3.94 9.30
CA SER A 204 -4.92 -4.64 10.56
C SER A 204 -5.96 -3.93 11.44
N LYS A 205 -6.20 -2.64 11.22
CA LYS A 205 -7.22 -1.86 11.93
C LYS A 205 -8.63 -2.35 11.57
N LEU A 206 -9.52 -2.36 12.56
CA LEU A 206 -10.89 -2.84 12.40
C LEU A 206 -11.66 -2.05 11.32
N SER A 207 -11.44 -0.73 11.23
CA SER A 207 -12.09 0.14 10.23
C SER A 207 -11.76 -0.31 8.80
N VAL A 208 -10.48 -0.47 8.49
CA VAL A 208 -10.02 -0.88 7.15
C VAL A 208 -10.48 -2.30 6.83
N LYS A 209 -10.45 -3.21 7.81
CA LYS A 209 -10.97 -4.58 7.66
C LYS A 209 -12.46 -4.56 7.31
N GLN A 210 -13.27 -3.73 7.98
CA GLN A 210 -14.71 -3.61 7.70
C GLN A 210 -14.97 -3.07 6.30
N ILE A 211 -14.22 -2.05 5.85
CA ILE A 211 -14.31 -1.54 4.49
C ILE A 211 -14.01 -2.64 3.47
N TYR A 212 -12.91 -3.38 3.69
CA TYR A 212 -12.49 -4.47 2.81
C TYR A 212 -13.55 -5.58 2.70
N GLN A 213 -14.13 -5.98 3.84
CA GLN A 213 -15.10 -7.06 3.94
C GLN A 213 -16.54 -6.64 3.58
N SER A 214 -16.80 -5.35 3.40
CA SER A 214 -18.13 -4.86 3.04
C SER A 214 -18.58 -5.42 1.69
N SER A 215 -19.75 -6.05 1.67
CA SER A 215 -20.41 -6.50 0.44
C SER A 215 -21.24 -5.40 -0.24
N TYR A 216 -21.49 -4.30 0.46
CA TYR A 216 -22.30 -3.18 -0.03
C TYR A 216 -21.50 -2.17 -0.84
N LEU A 217 -20.18 -2.20 -0.72
CA LEU A 217 -19.27 -1.30 -1.42
C LEU A 217 -18.64 -2.02 -2.62
N SER A 218 -18.69 -1.40 -3.80
CA SER A 218 -17.88 -1.83 -4.93
C SER A 218 -16.37 -1.62 -4.63
N PRO A 219 -15.45 -2.28 -5.34
CA PRO A 219 -14.01 -2.06 -5.17
C PRO A 219 -13.60 -0.59 -5.28
N GLU A 220 -14.22 0.17 -6.18
CA GLU A 220 -14.01 1.61 -6.38
C GLU A 220 -14.46 2.41 -5.15
N GLN A 221 -15.65 2.09 -4.63
CA GLN A 221 -16.19 2.72 -3.43
C GLN A 221 -15.34 2.40 -2.19
N LYS A 222 -14.79 1.18 -2.09
CA LYS A 222 -13.86 0.81 -1.01
C LYS A 222 -12.59 1.67 -1.05
N LEU A 223 -12.01 1.89 -2.23
CA LEU A 223 -10.86 2.78 -2.39
C LEU A 223 -11.19 4.22 -2.04
N LYS A 224 -12.37 4.72 -2.46
CA LYS A 224 -12.82 6.08 -2.12
C LYS A 224 -12.90 6.26 -0.60
N VAL A 225 -13.55 5.33 0.10
CA VAL A 225 -13.65 5.38 1.58
C VAL A 225 -12.28 5.27 2.25
N MET A 226 -11.37 4.41 1.75
CA MET A 226 -9.98 4.31 2.25
C MET A 226 -9.14 5.57 1.95
N ARG A 227 -9.51 6.36 0.93
CA ARG A 227 -8.88 7.65 0.66
C ARG A 227 -9.39 8.71 1.63
N GLU A 228 -10.70 8.75 1.84
CA GLU A 228 -11.36 9.70 2.75
C GLU A 228 -10.95 9.49 4.22
N ASP A 229 -10.68 8.24 4.63
CA ASP A 229 -10.23 7.92 5.99
C ASP A 229 -8.70 8.03 6.20
N GLY A 230 -7.96 8.42 5.16
CA GLY A 230 -6.50 8.59 5.17
C GLY A 230 -5.71 7.27 5.10
N THR A 231 -6.35 6.12 4.89
CA THR A 231 -5.66 4.82 4.75
C THR A 231 -4.72 4.79 3.54
N LEU A 232 -4.99 5.56 2.49
CA LEU A 232 -4.16 5.62 1.29
C LEU A 232 -3.06 6.69 1.32
N ASP A 233 -2.95 7.47 2.41
CA ASP A 233 -2.03 8.60 2.46
C ASP A 233 -0.56 8.17 2.40
N GLY A 234 0.19 8.78 1.49
CA GLY A 234 1.62 8.52 1.29
C GLY A 234 1.95 7.17 0.65
N LEU A 235 0.96 6.44 0.13
CA LEU A 235 1.19 5.19 -0.62
C LEU A 235 1.57 5.49 -2.08
N ASN A 236 2.46 4.67 -2.62
CA ASN A 236 2.86 4.76 -4.02
C ASN A 236 1.68 4.47 -4.97
N HIS A 237 1.61 5.19 -6.10
CA HIS A 237 0.51 5.06 -7.07
C HIS A 237 0.38 3.64 -7.65
N GLN A 238 1.48 2.98 -8.02
CA GLN A 238 1.49 1.59 -8.52
C GLN A 238 0.95 0.62 -7.47
N PHE A 239 1.23 0.88 -6.20
CA PHE A 239 0.65 0.09 -5.11
C PHE A 239 -0.87 0.32 -5.01
N VAL A 240 -1.35 1.55 -5.16
CA VAL A 240 -2.79 1.85 -5.14
C VAL A 240 -3.53 1.18 -6.30
N GLU A 241 -2.93 1.13 -7.49
CA GLU A 241 -3.45 0.36 -8.62
C GLU A 241 -3.49 -1.14 -8.31
N PHE A 242 -2.43 -1.68 -7.70
CA PHE A 242 -2.42 -3.07 -7.27
C PHE A 242 -3.44 -3.34 -6.15
N LEU A 243 -3.69 -2.38 -5.26
CA LEU A 243 -4.70 -2.48 -4.23
C LEU A 243 -6.10 -2.59 -4.83
N PHE A 244 -6.38 -1.85 -5.91
CA PHE A 244 -7.62 -2.04 -6.67
C PHE A 244 -7.75 -3.47 -7.20
N TYR A 245 -6.70 -3.98 -7.84
CA TYR A 245 -6.66 -5.38 -8.28
C TYR A 245 -6.90 -6.35 -7.11
N MET A 246 -6.28 -6.11 -5.96
CA MET A 246 -6.47 -6.95 -4.78
C MET A 246 -7.92 -6.92 -4.29
N LEU A 247 -8.56 -5.76 -4.23
CA LEU A 247 -9.95 -5.60 -3.80
C LEU A 247 -10.94 -6.32 -4.71
N THR A 248 -10.63 -6.44 -6.00
CA THR A 248 -11.47 -7.11 -6.99
C THR A 248 -11.31 -8.63 -6.98
N HIS A 249 -10.08 -9.13 -6.74
CA HIS A 249 -9.76 -10.56 -6.94
C HIS A 249 -9.48 -11.35 -5.67
N PHE A 250 -9.23 -10.70 -4.53
CA PHE A 250 -8.86 -11.37 -3.29
C PHE A 250 -9.75 -10.95 -2.13
N SER A 251 -10.14 -11.92 -1.31
CA SER A 251 -10.73 -11.66 0.00
C SER A 251 -9.71 -11.07 0.96
N TYR A 252 -10.16 -10.39 2.02
CA TYR A 252 -9.29 -9.84 3.06
C TYR A 252 -8.26 -10.87 3.57
N ARG A 253 -8.69 -12.12 3.80
CA ARG A 253 -7.80 -13.20 4.25
C ARG A 253 -6.74 -13.54 3.21
N GLN A 254 -7.12 -13.62 1.93
CA GLN A 254 -6.19 -13.87 0.83
C GLN A 254 -5.19 -12.72 0.69
N THR A 255 -5.62 -11.47 0.84
CA THR A 255 -4.75 -10.29 0.79
C THR A 255 -3.67 -10.30 1.88
N ARG A 256 -4.01 -10.74 3.09
CA ARG A 256 -3.02 -10.96 4.16
C ARG A 256 -2.02 -12.06 3.80
N GLY A 257 -2.48 -13.14 3.18
CA GLY A 257 -1.62 -14.21 2.68
C GLY A 257 -0.73 -13.76 1.52
N LEU A 258 -1.28 -12.97 0.60
CA LEU A 258 -0.57 -12.39 -0.53
C LEU A 258 0.56 -11.49 -0.06
N TYR A 259 0.33 -10.63 0.93
CA TYR A 259 1.37 -9.82 1.54
C TYR A 259 2.50 -10.67 2.12
N ARG A 260 2.18 -11.72 2.89
CA ARG A 260 3.20 -12.60 3.47
C ARG A 260 4.06 -13.24 2.37
N ASN A 261 3.43 -13.81 1.35
CA ASN A 261 4.16 -14.41 0.24
C ASN A 261 4.95 -13.38 -0.57
N TYR A 262 4.41 -12.15 -0.74
CA TYR A 262 5.12 -11.06 -1.38
C TYR A 262 6.43 -10.75 -0.66
N ILE A 263 6.41 -10.63 0.67
CA ILE A 263 7.62 -10.38 1.46
C ILE A 263 8.60 -11.55 1.38
N GLU A 264 8.12 -12.80 1.41
CA GLU A 264 8.99 -13.98 1.22
C GLU A 264 9.67 -13.95 -0.17
N VAL A 265 8.92 -13.64 -1.24
CA VAL A 265 9.44 -13.48 -2.61
C VAL A 265 10.41 -12.30 -2.72
N TYR A 266 10.08 -11.16 -2.09
CA TYR A 266 10.92 -9.96 -2.04
C TYR A 266 12.27 -10.27 -1.40
N ASN A 267 12.24 -10.97 -0.26
CA ASN A 267 13.44 -11.37 0.46
C ASN A 267 14.29 -12.34 -0.34
N VAL A 268 13.72 -13.22 -1.16
CA VAL A 268 14.50 -14.09 -2.06
C VAL A 268 15.07 -13.29 -3.24
N HIS A 269 14.29 -12.37 -3.81
CA HIS A 269 14.69 -11.61 -4.99
C HIS A 269 15.82 -10.61 -4.73
N PHE A 270 15.77 -9.90 -3.61
CA PHE A 270 16.81 -8.94 -3.22
C PHE A 270 17.83 -9.50 -2.24
N TYR A 271 17.59 -10.71 -1.74
CA TYR A 271 18.36 -11.41 -0.70
C TYR A 271 19.07 -10.52 0.31
N THR A 272 18.39 -10.31 1.42
CA THR A 272 18.92 -9.52 2.55
C THR A 272 19.82 -10.31 3.50
N GLY A 273 19.97 -11.63 3.27
CA GLY A 273 20.80 -12.53 4.09
C GLY A 273 22.29 -12.50 3.76
N LEU A 274 23.07 -13.34 4.45
CA LEU A 274 24.50 -13.56 4.19
C LEU A 274 24.70 -14.88 3.43
N ILE A 275 25.39 -14.82 2.30
CA ILE A 275 25.83 -16.01 1.54
C ILE A 275 27.24 -16.34 1.96
N CYS A 276 27.48 -17.56 2.45
CA CYS A 276 28.83 -18.02 2.79
C CYS A 276 29.38 -18.86 1.63
N VAL A 277 30.51 -18.44 1.06
CA VAL A 277 31.18 -19.14 -0.03
C VAL A 277 32.48 -19.75 0.50
N ASN A 278 32.54 -21.08 0.49
CA ASN A 278 33.72 -21.80 0.94
C ASN A 278 34.56 -22.20 -0.27
N VAL A 279 35.86 -21.90 -0.20
CA VAL A 279 36.85 -22.16 -1.27
C VAL A 279 38.16 -22.69 -0.69
N ALA A 280 39.00 -23.30 -1.52
CA ALA A 280 40.26 -23.91 -1.09
C ALA A 280 41.32 -22.89 -0.63
N ASN A 281 41.40 -21.72 -1.28
CA ASN A 281 42.42 -20.70 -1.01
C ASN A 281 41.91 -19.27 -1.35
N GLU A 282 42.72 -18.25 -1.04
CA GLU A 282 42.36 -16.83 -1.27
C GLU A 282 42.35 -16.42 -2.75
N GLU A 283 43.12 -17.11 -3.60
CA GLU A 283 43.14 -16.88 -5.05
C GLU A 283 41.83 -17.33 -5.69
N SER A 284 41.35 -18.53 -5.33
CA SER A 284 40.03 -19.05 -5.69
C SER A 284 38.91 -18.13 -5.18
N ALA A 285 39.02 -17.57 -3.97
CA ALA A 285 38.06 -16.58 -3.45
C ALA A 285 38.00 -15.34 -4.35
N SER A 286 39.17 -14.82 -4.73
CA SER A 286 39.31 -13.64 -5.59
C SER A 286 38.79 -13.92 -7.01
N HIS A 287 39.03 -15.12 -7.52
CA HIS A 287 38.55 -15.55 -8.83
C HIS A 287 37.01 -15.68 -8.83
N PHE A 288 36.45 -16.32 -7.80
CA PHE A 288 35.01 -16.44 -7.65
C PHE A 288 34.33 -15.05 -7.50
N ASP A 289 34.88 -14.14 -6.70
CA ASP A 289 34.34 -12.78 -6.54
C ASP A 289 34.29 -12.00 -7.87
N LYS A 290 35.29 -12.19 -8.75
CA LYS A 290 35.29 -11.59 -10.10
C LYS A 290 34.15 -12.12 -10.98
N LEU A 291 33.79 -13.39 -10.85
CA LEU A 291 32.67 -14.00 -11.58
C LEU A 291 31.32 -13.63 -10.97
N TRP A 292 31.26 -13.50 -9.64
CA TRP A 292 30.03 -13.25 -8.89
C TRP A 292 29.58 -11.79 -8.91
N ARG A 293 30.47 -10.84 -8.61
CA ARG A 293 30.13 -9.41 -8.45
C ARG A 293 29.38 -8.78 -9.63
N PRO A 294 29.73 -9.04 -10.90
CA PRO A 294 29.09 -8.38 -12.03
C PRO A 294 27.57 -8.61 -12.10
N THR A 295 27.12 -9.79 -11.67
CA THR A 295 25.73 -10.23 -11.72
C THR A 295 24.99 -10.06 -10.38
N HIS A 296 25.73 -10.04 -9.26
CA HIS A 296 25.16 -10.15 -7.92
C HIS A 296 25.60 -9.02 -6.97
N THR A 297 25.58 -7.78 -7.45
CA THR A 297 26.06 -6.59 -6.70
C THR A 297 25.33 -6.32 -5.38
N SER A 298 24.07 -6.74 -5.27
CA SER A 298 23.22 -6.50 -4.09
C SER A 298 23.36 -7.55 -2.99
N TYR A 299 24.01 -8.69 -3.26
CA TYR A 299 24.10 -9.80 -2.32
C TYR A 299 25.25 -9.59 -1.34
N LYS A 300 25.00 -9.85 -0.05
CA LYS A 300 26.07 -9.88 0.96
C LYS A 300 26.72 -11.26 0.97
N ILE A 301 28.03 -11.29 0.78
CA ILE A 301 28.80 -12.53 0.65
C ILE A 301 29.93 -12.48 1.68
N GLU A 302 30.20 -13.62 2.29
CA GLU A 302 31.39 -13.87 3.10
C GLU A 302 32.15 -15.04 2.49
N TYR A 303 33.45 -14.86 2.29
CA TYR A 303 34.33 -15.91 1.80
C TYR A 303 35.02 -16.60 2.97
N GLN A 304 34.98 -17.93 3.00
CA GLN A 304 35.66 -18.74 4.01
C GLN A 304 36.66 -19.67 3.32
N VAL A 305 37.93 -19.54 3.68
CA VAL A 305 38.98 -20.41 3.14
C VAL A 305 39.03 -21.70 3.95
N GLN A 306 38.66 -22.81 3.32
CA GLN A 306 38.69 -24.15 3.91
C GLN A 306 39.87 -24.93 3.34
N LYS A 307 40.95 -25.03 4.12
CA LYS A 307 42.19 -25.73 3.70
C LYS A 307 42.01 -27.23 3.44
N GLU A 308 40.92 -27.81 3.93
CA GLU A 308 40.56 -29.21 3.71
C GLU A 308 39.90 -29.44 2.34
N LEU A 309 39.45 -28.35 1.69
CA LEU A 309 38.87 -28.39 0.36
C LEU A 309 39.99 -28.53 -0.67
N ILE A 310 39.96 -29.61 -1.46
CA ILE A 310 40.97 -29.89 -2.50
C ILE A 310 40.85 -28.88 -3.66
N GLY A 311 39.63 -28.40 -3.93
CA GLY A 311 39.32 -27.41 -4.97
C GLY A 311 37.81 -27.38 -5.26
N GLY A 312 37.38 -26.41 -6.07
CA GLY A 312 35.97 -26.13 -6.33
C GLY A 312 35.37 -25.17 -5.31
N VAL A 313 34.05 -25.15 -5.20
CA VAL A 313 33.32 -24.17 -4.37
C VAL A 313 32.10 -24.78 -3.69
N ILE A 314 31.82 -24.32 -2.47
CA ILE A 314 30.58 -24.62 -1.75
C ILE A 314 29.88 -23.30 -1.44
N ILE A 315 28.66 -23.12 -1.94
CA ILE A 315 27.84 -21.93 -1.71
C ILE A 315 26.75 -22.28 -0.71
N ASN A 316 26.76 -21.64 0.46
CA ASN A 316 25.73 -21.81 1.47
C ASN A 316 24.76 -20.62 1.43
N TYR A 317 23.47 -20.95 1.23
CA TYR A 317 22.36 -20.01 1.11
C TYR A 317 21.25 -20.41 2.08
N GLY A 318 21.17 -19.74 3.24
CA GLY A 318 20.22 -20.09 4.29
C GLY A 318 20.42 -21.54 4.77
N THR A 319 19.43 -22.41 4.56
CA THR A 319 19.51 -23.84 4.89
C THR A 319 19.93 -24.72 3.71
N LYS A 320 20.25 -24.14 2.56
CA LYS A 320 20.61 -24.86 1.34
C LYS A 320 22.10 -24.71 1.06
N SER A 321 22.68 -25.71 0.43
CA SER A 321 24.07 -25.72 0.01
C SER A 321 24.17 -26.21 -1.43
N ILE A 322 25.01 -25.55 -2.22
CA ILE A 322 25.41 -25.97 -3.55
C ILE A 322 26.87 -26.35 -3.44
N ASP A 323 27.13 -27.65 -3.55
CA ASP A 323 28.48 -28.20 -3.43
C ASP A 323 28.96 -28.63 -4.82
N MET A 324 29.91 -27.84 -5.33
CA MET A 324 30.68 -28.10 -6.55
C MET A 324 32.15 -28.34 -6.20
N SER A 325 32.43 -28.89 -5.03
CA SER A 325 33.76 -29.37 -4.67
C SER A 325 34.10 -30.64 -5.46
N TYR A 326 35.39 -30.83 -5.74
CA TYR A 326 35.83 -32.06 -6.39
C TYR A 326 35.47 -33.33 -5.59
N GLN A 327 35.40 -33.23 -4.26
CA GLN A 327 35.01 -34.35 -3.40
C GLN A 327 33.58 -34.80 -3.70
N GLU A 328 32.64 -33.86 -3.82
CA GLU A 328 31.25 -34.15 -4.16
C GLU A 328 31.11 -34.61 -5.62
N LEU A 329 31.86 -34.03 -6.57
CA LEU A 329 31.84 -34.47 -7.98
C LEU A 329 32.33 -35.91 -8.14
N ILE A 330 33.41 -36.28 -7.44
CA ILE A 330 33.91 -37.66 -7.41
C ILE A 330 32.83 -38.58 -6.85
N LYS A 331 32.23 -38.20 -5.72
CA LYS A 331 31.17 -38.98 -5.07
C LYS A 331 29.98 -39.22 -6.00
N ARG A 332 29.43 -38.17 -6.63
CA ARG A 332 28.31 -38.28 -7.59
C ARG A 332 28.66 -39.18 -8.78
N THR A 333 29.89 -39.08 -9.28
CA THR A 333 30.35 -39.91 -10.40
C THR A 333 30.46 -41.37 -9.98
N THR A 334 30.99 -41.64 -8.78
CA THR A 334 31.07 -43.02 -8.24
C THR A 334 29.68 -43.61 -7.99
N GLU A 335 28.75 -42.85 -7.41
CA GLU A 335 27.37 -43.31 -7.19
C GLU A 335 26.65 -43.62 -8.51
N LYS A 336 26.84 -42.77 -9.52
CA LYS A 336 26.28 -43.00 -10.86
C LYS A 336 26.85 -44.27 -11.50
N MET A 337 28.18 -44.45 -11.48
CA MET A 337 28.82 -45.67 -11.99
C MET A 337 28.34 -46.91 -11.23
N GLU A 338 28.20 -46.85 -9.91
CA GLU A 338 27.66 -47.96 -9.12
C GLU A 338 26.21 -48.30 -9.50
N SER A 339 25.39 -47.29 -9.79
CA SER A 339 23.99 -47.49 -10.23
C SER A 339 23.90 -48.11 -11.64
N GLU A 340 24.80 -47.72 -12.54
CA GLU A 340 24.86 -48.26 -13.90
C GLU A 340 25.42 -49.69 -13.96
N VAL A 341 26.30 -50.06 -13.02
CA VAL A 341 26.85 -51.42 -12.89
C VAL A 341 25.88 -52.39 -12.20
N ARG A 342 24.90 -51.89 -11.45
CA ARG A 342 23.86 -52.71 -10.77
C ARG A 342 22.61 -52.98 -11.63
N LEU A 343 22.47 -52.31 -12.78
CA LEU A 343 21.48 -52.59 -13.82
C LEU A 343 22.03 -53.64 -14.79
#